data_AF-A0AAV6ZWX7-F1
#
_entry.id   AF-A0AAV6ZWX7-F1
#
_cell.length_a   1.000
_cell.length_b   1.000
_cell.length_c   1.000
_cell.angle_alpha   90.00
_cell.angle_beta   90.00
_cell.angle_gamma   90.00
#
_symmetry.space_group_name_H-M   'P 1'
#
loop_
_entity.id
_entity.type
_entity.pdbx_description
1 polymer ?
#
loop_
_entity_poly.entity_id
_entity_poly.type
_entity_poly.pdbx_seq_one_letter_code
_entity_poly.pdbx_strand_id
1 'polypeptide(L)'
;MNICWNEIKKRSHSLRARLEAFSDPTLKLQPPLQEIIDWLGQKDEDLSAQLPLRGDFSMVEQAKDKHLLFMEEVKSRGPYIYSVLESAQAFLTQHPFQEIEEDASALAKDASPKSRSQSLSRLLWKQASVASELWDRLTARCLDQHRHLERTIEQLRDLGVSIKEATDALNQAESVQTTWEPIGDLFIDSLPEHIQATKLFKEEITPIKDTIKMANDLAHQLALSDVHLSIENARELEQINSRWKQIQTSVTERLRQLQDAHRDFGPESQHFLSSSVQVPWERAISPNKVPYYINHQAQTTCWDHPKMTELYQALGDLNNIKFSAYRTAMKLRRVQKALRLDLVTLPLLSQIFSSDTLQSSDRSLDILDVIRCLSSLYERLEEERGLLVNVPLCVDLALNWLLNVFDGARVGRIRALSFKAGIVCLCDCDVKGKLQYLFSQVAGPEGTCDQRQLGLLLQEAIQIPRQLGEVAAFGGSNVEPSVRSCFRFVSASSNVLMIK
;
A
#
# COMPACT_ATOMS: atom_id res chain seq x y z
N MET A 1 68.00 -93.19 -30.86
CA MET A 1 67.40 -92.78 -29.57
C MET A 1 67.60 -91.30 -29.24
N ASN A 2 68.80 -90.72 -29.37
CA ASN A 2 69.07 -89.30 -29.01
C ASN A 2 68.28 -88.23 -29.81
N ILE A 3 67.94 -88.47 -31.07
CA ILE A 3 67.22 -87.49 -31.92
C ILE A 3 65.75 -87.37 -31.51
N CYS A 4 65.09 -88.51 -31.24
CA CYS A 4 63.70 -88.54 -30.80
C CYS A 4 63.51 -87.89 -29.42
N TRP A 5 64.49 -88.04 -28.52
CA TRP A 5 64.48 -87.38 -27.21
C TRP A 5 64.58 -85.86 -27.32
N ASN A 6 65.40 -85.33 -28.24
CA ASN A 6 65.53 -83.90 -28.48
C ASN A 6 64.28 -83.28 -29.13
N GLU A 7 63.60 -84.00 -30.02
CA GLU A 7 62.30 -83.56 -30.56
C GLU A 7 61.19 -83.56 -29.51
N ILE A 8 61.15 -84.58 -28.63
CA ILE A 8 60.21 -84.60 -27.50
C ILE A 8 60.51 -83.47 -26.52
N LYS A 9 61.79 -83.16 -26.26
CA LYS A 9 62.19 -82.05 -25.39
C LYS A 9 61.85 -80.68 -26.01
N LYS A 10 62.03 -80.51 -27.33
CA LYS A 10 61.57 -79.32 -28.06
C LYS A 10 60.05 -79.19 -28.08
N ARG A 11 59.32 -80.29 -28.32
CA ARG A 11 57.85 -80.31 -28.25
C ARG A 11 57.36 -80.06 -26.84
N SER A 12 58.04 -80.58 -25.81
CA SER A 12 57.73 -80.35 -24.41
C SER A 12 58.01 -78.90 -24.01
N HIS A 13 59.14 -78.30 -24.41
CA HIS A 13 59.39 -76.87 -24.19
C HIS A 13 58.45 -75.97 -24.99
N SER A 14 58.07 -76.35 -26.21
CA SER A 14 57.03 -75.65 -26.98
C SER A 14 55.66 -75.79 -26.33
N LEU A 15 55.29 -76.96 -25.81
CA LEU A 15 54.08 -77.19 -25.03
C LEU A 15 54.12 -76.46 -23.71
N ARG A 16 55.28 -76.37 -23.04
CA ARG A 16 55.46 -75.67 -21.76
C ARG A 16 55.44 -74.17 -21.94
N ALA A 17 56.07 -73.62 -22.98
CA ALA A 17 55.96 -72.22 -23.37
C ALA A 17 54.56 -71.87 -23.88
N ARG A 18 53.86 -72.80 -24.57
CA ARG A 18 52.43 -72.63 -24.91
C ARG A 18 51.55 -72.73 -23.67
N LEU A 19 51.83 -73.64 -22.74
CA LEU A 19 51.10 -73.81 -21.47
C LEU A 19 51.39 -72.68 -20.49
N GLU A 20 52.56 -72.04 -20.57
CA GLU A 20 52.92 -70.80 -19.88
C GLU A 20 52.39 -69.57 -20.61
N ALA A 21 52.17 -69.62 -21.93
CA ALA A 21 51.35 -68.63 -22.64
C ALA A 21 49.84 -68.82 -22.36
N PHE A 22 49.43 -70.06 -22.03
CA PHE A 22 48.14 -70.41 -21.41
C PHE A 22 48.18 -70.29 -19.88
N SER A 23 49.28 -69.83 -19.25
CA SER A 23 49.24 -69.31 -17.88
C SER A 23 48.69 -67.90 -17.95
N ASP A 24 47.42 -67.90 -18.35
CA ASP A 24 46.41 -66.88 -18.47
C ASP A 24 46.88 -65.45 -18.12
N PRO A 25 47.31 -64.66 -19.14
CA PRO A 25 47.32 -63.19 -19.02
C PRO A 25 45.96 -62.66 -18.53
N THR A 26 44.88 -63.38 -18.84
CA THR A 26 43.50 -63.18 -18.35
C THR A 26 43.35 -63.33 -16.83
N LEU A 27 43.99 -64.34 -16.21
CA LEU A 27 44.01 -64.54 -14.74
C LEU A 27 44.80 -63.43 -14.04
N LYS A 28 45.69 -62.74 -14.75
CA LYS A 28 46.45 -61.59 -14.22
C LYS A 28 45.69 -60.26 -14.36
N LEU A 29 44.81 -60.11 -15.35
CA LEU A 29 44.04 -58.88 -15.61
C LEU A 29 42.67 -58.86 -14.92
N GLN A 30 42.09 -60.03 -14.62
CA GLN A 30 40.80 -60.12 -13.92
C GLN A 30 40.83 -59.55 -12.49
N PRO A 31 41.83 -59.83 -11.62
CA PRO A 31 41.86 -59.27 -10.27
C PRO A 31 42.01 -57.73 -10.24
N PRO A 32 42.91 -57.11 -11.03
CA PRO A 32 43.00 -55.64 -11.12
C PRO A 32 41.72 -54.97 -11.62
N LEU A 33 41.03 -55.57 -12.61
CA LEU A 33 39.76 -55.03 -13.10
C LEU A 33 38.66 -55.11 -12.05
N GLN A 34 38.58 -56.22 -11.30
CA GLN A 34 37.63 -56.34 -10.21
C GLN A 34 37.94 -55.35 -9.07
N GLU A 35 39.21 -55.18 -8.70
CA GLU A 35 39.63 -54.18 -7.71
C GLU A 35 39.22 -52.75 -8.12
N ILE A 36 39.40 -52.41 -9.40
CA ILE A 36 38.98 -51.11 -9.94
C ILE A 36 37.45 -50.95 -9.85
N ILE A 37 36.67 -51.96 -10.25
CA ILE A 37 35.20 -51.90 -10.19
C ILE A 37 34.73 -51.72 -8.74
N ASP A 38 35.27 -52.51 -7.81
CA ASP A 38 34.91 -52.43 -6.40
C ASP A 38 35.29 -51.08 -5.80
N TRP A 39 36.48 -50.56 -6.12
CA TRP A 39 36.93 -49.24 -5.68
C TRP A 39 36.09 -48.10 -6.28
N LEU A 40 35.74 -48.17 -7.56
CA LEU A 40 34.87 -47.19 -8.21
C LEU A 40 33.47 -47.20 -7.62
N GLY A 41 32.92 -48.38 -7.34
CA GLY A 41 31.65 -48.53 -6.65
C GLY A 41 31.67 -47.88 -5.26
N GLN A 42 32.71 -48.18 -4.47
CA GLN A 42 32.87 -47.56 -3.14
C GLN A 42 32.99 -46.04 -3.22
N LYS A 43 33.77 -45.50 -4.17
CA LYS A 43 33.91 -44.05 -4.32
C LYS A 43 32.64 -43.36 -4.81
N ASP A 44 31.83 -44.04 -5.61
CA ASP A 44 30.52 -43.55 -6.04
C ASP A 44 29.52 -43.50 -4.86
N GLU A 45 29.57 -44.46 -3.95
CA GLU A 45 28.84 -44.44 -2.68
C GLU A 45 29.33 -43.32 -1.75
N ASP A 46 30.66 -43.19 -1.58
CA ASP A 46 31.28 -42.12 -0.78
C ASP A 46 30.89 -40.73 -1.30
N LEU A 47 30.83 -40.56 -2.63
CA LEU A 47 30.38 -39.31 -3.26
C LEU A 47 28.90 -39.04 -2.99
N SER A 48 28.06 -40.09 -3.02
CA SER A 48 26.63 -39.98 -2.74
C SER A 48 26.35 -39.63 -1.27
N ALA A 49 27.19 -40.09 -0.34
CA ALA A 49 27.09 -39.79 1.08
C ALA A 49 27.44 -38.33 1.44
N GLN A 50 28.03 -37.56 0.54
CA GLN A 50 28.33 -36.12 0.73
C GLN A 50 27.10 -35.22 0.60
N LEU A 51 25.95 -35.77 0.18
CA LEU A 51 24.67 -35.08 0.03
C LEU A 51 23.66 -35.56 1.09
N PRO A 52 22.65 -34.75 1.47
CA PRO A 52 22.41 -33.36 1.04
C PRO A 52 23.31 -32.35 1.75
N LEU A 53 23.57 -31.22 1.09
CA LEU A 53 24.30 -30.10 1.68
C LEU A 53 23.44 -29.42 2.76
N ARG A 54 24.03 -29.21 3.93
CA ARG A 54 23.36 -28.59 5.07
C ARG A 54 24.26 -27.55 5.72
N GLY A 55 23.67 -26.43 6.09
CA GLY A 55 24.30 -25.43 6.95
C GLY A 55 24.72 -24.15 6.22
N ASP A 56 25.58 -23.39 6.90
CA ASP A 56 26.00 -22.06 6.48
C ASP A 56 27.08 -22.06 5.41
N PHE A 57 27.37 -20.88 4.88
CA PHE A 57 28.48 -20.62 3.97
C PHE A 57 29.77 -21.34 4.38
N SER A 58 30.17 -21.25 5.66
CA SER A 58 31.40 -21.89 6.16
C SER A 58 31.35 -23.42 6.12
N MET A 59 30.18 -24.03 6.35
CA MET A 59 30.02 -25.48 6.31
C MET A 59 30.08 -26.01 4.88
N VAL A 60 29.50 -25.28 3.93
CA VAL A 60 29.56 -25.63 2.50
C VAL A 60 30.95 -25.37 1.92
N GLU A 61 31.64 -24.32 2.39
CA GLU A 61 33.04 -24.06 2.02
C GLU A 61 33.96 -25.18 2.51
N GLN A 62 33.81 -25.63 3.77
CA GLN A 62 34.52 -26.81 4.27
C GLN A 62 34.17 -28.09 3.49
N ALA A 63 32.92 -28.24 3.06
CA ALA A 63 32.51 -29.37 2.21
C ALA A 63 33.16 -29.30 0.82
N LYS A 64 33.32 -28.10 0.25
CA LYS A 64 34.08 -27.87 -0.99
C LYS A 64 35.54 -28.26 -0.83
N ASP A 65 36.19 -27.86 0.26
CA ASP A 65 37.60 -28.20 0.52
C ASP A 65 37.79 -29.72 0.66
N LYS A 66 36.89 -30.39 1.38
CA LYS A 66 36.87 -31.87 1.47
C LYS A 66 36.65 -32.53 0.11
N HIS A 67 35.76 -31.97 -0.71
CA HIS A 67 35.48 -32.49 -2.05
C HIS A 67 36.67 -32.30 -3.00
N LEU A 68 37.41 -31.20 -2.89
CA LEU A 68 38.66 -30.99 -3.63
C LEU A 68 39.70 -32.07 -3.33
N LEU A 69 39.88 -32.40 -2.04
CA LEU A 69 40.78 -33.50 -1.63
C LEU A 69 40.31 -34.86 -2.18
N PHE A 70 39.00 -35.12 -2.17
CA PHE A 70 38.41 -36.32 -2.77
C PHE A 70 38.67 -36.39 -4.28
N MET A 71 38.50 -35.27 -5.00
CA MET A 71 38.81 -35.20 -6.43
C MET A 71 40.29 -35.44 -6.72
N GLU A 72 41.21 -34.92 -5.90
CA GLU A 72 42.64 -35.20 -6.01
C GLU A 72 42.96 -36.68 -5.79
N GLU A 73 42.33 -37.32 -4.80
CA GLU A 73 42.46 -38.76 -4.56
C GLU A 73 42.00 -39.57 -5.79
N VAL A 74 40.81 -39.27 -6.32
CA VAL A 74 40.27 -39.94 -7.51
C VAL A 74 41.18 -39.72 -8.72
N LYS A 75 41.64 -38.49 -8.95
CA LYS A 75 42.56 -38.13 -10.04
C LYS A 75 43.89 -38.85 -9.93
N SER A 76 44.42 -39.05 -8.72
CA SER A 76 45.70 -39.75 -8.50
C SER A 76 45.66 -41.23 -8.90
N ARG A 77 44.48 -41.88 -8.81
CA ARG A 77 44.27 -43.27 -9.25
C ARG A 77 44.04 -43.41 -10.77
N GLY A 78 43.75 -42.30 -11.46
CA GLY A 78 43.49 -42.28 -12.91
C GLY A 78 44.57 -42.95 -13.76
N PRO A 79 45.88 -42.63 -13.63
CA PRO A 79 46.94 -43.26 -14.42
C PRO A 79 46.98 -44.78 -14.27
N TYR A 80 46.71 -45.30 -13.07
CA TYR A 80 46.63 -46.74 -12.83
C TYR A 80 45.43 -47.35 -13.55
N ILE A 81 44.24 -46.75 -13.42
CA ILE A 81 43.01 -47.21 -14.09
C ILE A 81 43.19 -47.23 -15.60
N TYR A 82 43.72 -46.15 -16.19
CA TYR A 82 44.03 -46.09 -17.62
C TYR A 82 45.02 -47.18 -18.04
N SER A 83 46.07 -47.43 -17.27
CA SER A 83 47.05 -48.49 -17.60
C SER A 83 46.46 -49.90 -17.59
N VAL A 84 45.53 -50.18 -16.66
CA VAL A 84 44.85 -51.48 -16.57
C VAL A 84 43.84 -51.65 -17.71
N LEU A 85 43.10 -50.59 -18.05
CA LEU A 85 42.18 -50.57 -19.20
C LEU A 85 42.94 -50.69 -20.54
N GLU A 86 44.07 -50.02 -20.70
CA GLU A 86 44.94 -50.14 -21.89
C GLU A 86 45.54 -51.54 -22.02
N SER A 87 45.95 -52.14 -20.90
CA SER A 87 46.42 -53.54 -20.86
C SER A 87 45.30 -54.53 -21.22
N ALA A 88 44.08 -54.29 -20.74
CA ALA A 88 42.90 -55.07 -21.12
C ALA A 88 42.55 -54.89 -22.61
N GLN A 89 42.64 -53.68 -23.15
CA GLN A 89 42.42 -53.40 -24.56
C GLN A 89 43.50 -54.04 -25.46
N ALA A 90 44.77 -53.96 -25.07
CA ALA A 90 45.87 -54.63 -25.77
C ALA A 90 45.69 -56.16 -25.79
N PHE A 91 45.18 -56.74 -24.70
CA PHE A 91 44.82 -58.16 -24.65
C PHE A 91 43.66 -58.50 -25.60
N LEU A 92 42.60 -57.69 -25.61
CA LEU A 92 41.41 -57.91 -26.46
C LEU A 92 41.69 -57.69 -27.95
N THR A 93 42.61 -56.79 -28.32
CA THR A 93 43.06 -56.61 -29.72
C THR A 93 43.92 -57.77 -30.23
N GLN A 94 44.72 -58.39 -29.36
CA GLN A 94 45.47 -59.61 -29.66
C GLN A 94 44.58 -60.86 -29.72
N HIS A 95 43.40 -60.81 -29.08
CA HIS A 95 42.40 -61.87 -29.07
C HIS A 95 41.01 -61.36 -29.50
N PRO A 96 40.83 -60.99 -30.79
CA PRO A 96 39.55 -60.48 -31.28
C PRO A 96 38.46 -61.53 -31.12
N PHE A 97 37.35 -61.15 -30.49
CA PHE A 97 36.13 -61.96 -30.43
C PHE A 97 35.08 -61.30 -31.33
N GLN A 98 34.34 -62.10 -32.10
CA GLN A 98 33.17 -61.62 -32.85
C GLN A 98 31.97 -61.58 -31.92
N GLU A 99 31.28 -60.44 -31.85
CA GLU A 99 29.90 -60.35 -31.35
C GLU A 99 29.03 -61.19 -32.28
N ILE A 100 28.65 -62.39 -31.84
CA ILE A 100 27.58 -63.14 -32.47
C ILE A 100 26.34 -62.81 -31.63
N GLU A 101 25.40 -62.09 -32.25
CA GLU A 101 24.05 -61.85 -31.73
C GLU A 101 23.44 -63.17 -31.23
N GLU A 102 22.72 -63.07 -30.11
CA GLU A 102 22.10 -64.19 -29.42
C GLU A 102 21.12 -64.95 -30.33
N ASP A 103 21.54 -66.09 -30.89
CA ASP A 103 20.60 -67.14 -31.29
C ASP A 103 20.55 -68.22 -30.21
N ALA A 104 19.44 -68.20 -29.47
CA ALA A 104 19.09 -69.16 -28.45
C ALA A 104 18.79 -70.54 -29.07
N SER A 105 19.82 -71.28 -29.51
CA SER A 105 19.78 -72.76 -29.56
C SER A 105 21.13 -73.38 -29.93
N ALA A 106 21.89 -73.83 -28.95
CA ALA A 106 22.77 -74.99 -29.14
C ALA A 106 23.15 -75.61 -27.79
N LEU A 107 22.69 -76.84 -27.60
CA LEU A 107 22.97 -77.72 -26.48
C LEU A 107 24.47 -77.99 -26.31
N ALA A 108 24.80 -78.23 -25.03
CA ALA A 108 26.06 -78.65 -24.46
C ALA A 108 26.93 -79.64 -25.27
N LYS A 109 28.23 -79.56 -24.96
CA LYS A 109 29.33 -80.53 -25.16
C LYS A 109 30.26 -80.24 -26.34
N ASP A 110 31.22 -79.35 -26.11
CA ASP A 110 32.65 -79.71 -26.06
C ASP A 110 33.49 -78.47 -25.71
N ALA A 111 34.14 -78.51 -24.54
CA ALA A 111 35.01 -77.44 -24.05
C ALA A 111 36.34 -77.45 -24.81
N SER A 112 36.33 -77.03 -26.08
CA SER A 112 37.59 -76.77 -26.79
C SER A 112 38.32 -75.58 -26.11
N PRO A 113 39.67 -75.58 -26.09
CA PRO A 113 40.46 -74.45 -25.56
C PRO A 113 40.07 -73.09 -26.17
N LYS A 114 39.55 -73.10 -27.41
CA LYS A 114 39.06 -71.89 -28.11
C LYS A 114 37.76 -71.33 -27.51
N SER A 115 36.81 -72.18 -27.13
CA SER A 115 35.54 -71.75 -26.50
C SER A 115 35.74 -71.19 -25.09
N ARG A 116 36.69 -71.76 -24.32
CA ARG A 116 37.10 -71.22 -23.01
C ARG A 116 37.79 -69.87 -23.14
N SER A 117 38.73 -69.73 -24.06
CA SER A 117 39.42 -68.45 -24.34
C SER A 117 38.43 -67.36 -24.80
N GLN A 118 37.47 -67.67 -25.67
CA GLN A 118 36.44 -66.71 -26.09
C GLN A 118 35.50 -66.29 -24.94
N SER A 119 35.11 -67.22 -24.08
CA SER A 119 34.26 -66.91 -22.92
C SER A 119 34.99 -66.01 -21.91
N LEU A 120 36.30 -66.21 -21.72
CA LEU A 120 37.14 -65.38 -20.87
C LEU A 120 37.38 -63.99 -21.46
N SER A 121 37.61 -63.87 -22.77
CA SER A 121 37.69 -62.57 -23.45
C SER A 121 36.40 -61.76 -23.33
N ARG A 122 35.22 -62.41 -23.41
CA ARG A 122 33.93 -61.75 -23.17
C ARG A 122 33.80 -61.24 -21.74
N LEU A 123 34.22 -62.02 -20.75
CA LEU A 123 34.17 -61.61 -19.33
C LEU A 123 35.07 -60.39 -19.08
N LEU A 124 36.30 -60.42 -19.59
CA LEU A 124 37.24 -59.30 -19.48
C LEU A 124 36.76 -58.05 -20.21
N TRP A 125 36.17 -58.21 -21.39
CA TRP A 125 35.55 -57.09 -22.10
C TRP A 125 34.41 -56.47 -21.30
N LYS A 126 33.51 -57.28 -20.73
CA LYS A 126 32.44 -56.78 -19.86
C LYS A 126 33.00 -56.04 -18.64
N GLN A 127 33.99 -56.61 -17.95
CA GLN A 127 34.60 -55.97 -16.78
C GLN A 127 35.34 -54.67 -17.16
N ALA A 128 36.11 -54.64 -18.25
CA ALA A 128 36.77 -53.43 -18.73
C ALA A 128 35.77 -52.36 -19.17
N SER A 129 34.67 -52.74 -19.83
CA SER A 129 33.59 -51.84 -20.22
C SER A 129 32.90 -51.23 -18.99
N VAL A 130 32.57 -52.06 -17.99
CA VAL A 130 31.96 -51.60 -16.74
C VAL A 130 32.91 -50.68 -15.98
N ALA A 131 34.19 -51.03 -15.87
CA ALA A 131 35.20 -50.20 -15.22
C ALA A 131 35.38 -48.85 -15.92
N SER A 132 35.39 -48.83 -17.26
CA SER A 132 35.44 -47.58 -18.05
C SER A 132 34.20 -46.72 -17.82
N GLU A 133 33.00 -47.32 -17.90
CA GLU A 133 31.75 -46.59 -17.71
C GLU A 133 31.63 -46.03 -16.28
N LEU A 134 32.02 -46.80 -15.27
CA LEU A 134 32.05 -46.35 -13.87
C LEU A 134 33.07 -45.23 -13.66
N TRP A 135 34.24 -45.30 -14.29
CA TRP A 135 35.25 -44.24 -14.21
C TRP A 135 34.77 -42.93 -14.86
N ASP A 136 34.21 -43.01 -16.06
CA ASP A 136 33.65 -41.85 -16.76
C ASP A 136 32.47 -41.24 -16.00
N ARG A 137 31.60 -42.08 -15.44
CA ARG A 137 30.47 -41.65 -14.60
C ARG A 137 30.94 -40.98 -13.31
N LEU A 138 31.87 -41.59 -12.58
CA LEU A 138 32.40 -41.04 -11.33
C LEU A 138 33.09 -39.69 -11.57
N THR A 139 33.94 -39.61 -12.59
CA THR A 139 34.63 -38.35 -12.94
C THR A 139 33.66 -37.25 -13.37
N ALA A 140 32.62 -37.57 -14.14
CA ALA A 140 31.56 -36.62 -14.47
C ALA A 140 30.79 -36.15 -13.22
N ARG A 141 30.38 -37.07 -12.35
CA ARG A 141 29.68 -36.75 -11.09
C ARG A 141 30.52 -35.89 -10.15
N CYS A 142 31.83 -36.13 -10.05
CA CYS A 142 32.74 -35.27 -9.28
C CYS A 142 32.74 -33.82 -9.80
N LEU A 143 32.83 -33.63 -11.11
CA LEU A 143 32.81 -32.29 -11.72
C LEU A 143 31.46 -31.59 -11.50
N ASP A 144 30.35 -32.32 -11.63
CA ASP A 144 29.03 -31.76 -11.42
C ASP A 144 28.78 -31.42 -9.94
N GLN A 145 29.21 -32.26 -9.01
CA GLN A 145 29.16 -31.98 -7.57
C GLN A 145 30.01 -30.74 -7.22
N HIS A 146 31.21 -30.62 -7.79
CA HIS A 146 32.06 -29.44 -7.61
C HIS A 146 31.36 -28.16 -8.11
N ARG A 147 30.82 -28.18 -9.34
CA ARG A 147 30.06 -27.03 -9.88
C ARG A 147 28.83 -26.70 -9.02
N HIS A 148 28.14 -27.71 -8.51
CA HIS A 148 27.00 -27.52 -7.61
C HIS A 148 27.43 -26.84 -6.31
N LEU A 149 28.52 -27.30 -5.67
CA LEU A 149 29.10 -26.68 -4.48
C LEU A 149 29.48 -25.22 -4.71
N GLU A 150 30.11 -24.90 -5.85
CA GLU A 150 30.48 -23.52 -6.18
C GLU A 150 29.28 -22.60 -6.34
N ARG A 151 28.24 -23.04 -7.05
CA ARG A 151 26.99 -22.27 -7.21
C ARG A 151 26.28 -22.08 -5.86
N THR A 152 26.24 -23.12 -5.04
CA THR A 152 25.61 -23.05 -3.71
C THR A 152 26.33 -22.05 -2.81
N ILE A 153 27.67 -21.99 -2.85
CA ILE A 153 28.46 -21.02 -2.09
C ILE A 153 28.18 -19.58 -2.55
N GLU A 154 28.06 -19.36 -3.87
CA GLU A 154 27.70 -18.06 -4.43
C GLU A 154 26.29 -17.63 -4.00
N GLN A 155 25.29 -18.52 -4.13
CA GLN A 155 23.92 -18.25 -3.69
C GLN A 155 23.80 -17.99 -2.17
N LEU A 156 24.53 -18.73 -1.34
CA LEU A 156 24.55 -18.51 0.12
C LEU A 156 25.21 -17.18 0.48
N ARG A 157 26.24 -16.76 -0.28
CA ARG A 157 26.88 -15.46 -0.10
C ARG A 157 25.92 -14.33 -0.48
N ASP A 158 25.28 -14.42 -1.64
CA ASP A 158 24.33 -13.43 -2.12
C ASP A 158 23.11 -13.32 -1.20
N LEU A 159 22.66 -14.45 -0.64
CA LEU A 159 21.62 -14.49 0.38
C LEU A 159 22.05 -13.71 1.63
N GLY A 160 23.26 -13.98 2.15
CA GLY A 160 23.80 -13.28 3.32
C GLY A 160 23.94 -11.77 3.10
N VAL A 161 24.40 -11.36 1.91
CA VAL A 161 24.47 -9.94 1.53
C VAL A 161 23.07 -9.32 1.49
N SER A 162 22.11 -10.00 0.85
CA SER A 162 20.73 -9.51 0.73
C SER A 162 20.03 -9.39 2.09
N ILE A 163 20.21 -10.37 2.99
CA ILE A 163 19.68 -10.33 4.36
C ILE A 163 20.27 -9.16 5.13
N LYS A 164 21.58 -8.93 5.02
CA LYS A 164 22.26 -7.82 5.69
C LYS A 164 21.79 -6.46 5.18
N GLU A 165 21.73 -6.28 3.86
CA GLU A 165 21.23 -5.03 3.24
C GLU A 165 19.78 -4.73 3.64
N ALA A 166 18.91 -5.75 3.63
CA ALA A 166 17.54 -5.61 4.10
C ALA A 166 17.48 -5.25 5.60
N THR A 167 18.33 -5.86 6.41
CA THR A 167 18.41 -5.60 7.86
C THR A 167 18.84 -4.16 8.14
N ASP A 168 19.89 -3.67 7.46
CA ASP A 168 20.40 -2.32 7.63
C ASP A 168 19.37 -1.28 7.17
N ALA A 169 18.68 -1.52 6.05
CA ALA A 169 17.62 -0.64 5.57
C ALA A 169 16.40 -0.64 6.52
N LEU A 170 16.02 -1.80 7.06
CA LEU A 170 14.96 -1.90 8.07
C LEU A 170 15.33 -1.16 9.36
N ASN A 171 16.58 -1.27 9.83
CA ASN A 171 17.04 -0.54 11.02
C ASN A 171 16.93 0.98 10.83
N GLN A 172 17.29 1.49 9.64
CA GLN A 172 17.17 2.92 9.32
C GLN A 172 15.70 3.35 9.29
N ALA A 173 14.84 2.57 8.65
CA ALA A 173 13.42 2.87 8.55
C ALA A 173 12.71 2.82 9.93
N GLU A 174 13.06 1.85 10.77
CA GLU A 174 12.56 1.77 12.15
C GLU A 174 13.05 2.94 13.01
N SER A 175 14.29 3.41 12.81
CA SER A 175 14.79 4.61 13.48
C SER A 175 13.93 5.84 13.16
N VAL A 176 13.56 6.05 11.89
CA VAL A 176 12.63 7.13 11.50
C VAL A 176 11.28 6.95 12.19
N GLN A 177 10.76 5.73 12.28
CA GLN A 177 9.49 5.45 12.95
C GLN A 177 9.50 5.85 14.44
N THR A 178 10.64 5.66 15.13
CA THR A 178 10.75 6.06 16.54
C THR A 178 10.71 7.58 16.76
N THR A 179 10.94 8.38 15.71
CA THR A 179 10.84 9.84 15.78
C THR A 179 9.42 10.36 15.62
N TRP A 180 8.44 9.51 15.30
CA TRP A 180 7.06 9.93 15.12
C TRP A 180 6.39 10.31 16.43
N GLU A 181 6.01 11.57 16.53
CA GLU A 181 5.21 12.09 17.64
C GLU A 181 3.79 11.50 17.62
N PRO A 182 3.16 11.26 18.79
CA PRO A 182 1.75 10.90 18.87
C PRO A 182 0.86 11.93 18.17
N ILE A 183 -0.19 11.48 17.48
CA ILE A 183 -1.04 12.39 16.67
C ILE A 183 -1.75 13.43 17.52
N GLY A 184 -2.11 13.07 18.76
CA GLY A 184 -2.76 14.00 19.69
C GLY A 184 -1.89 15.16 20.13
N ASP A 185 -0.56 15.06 19.96
CA ASP A 185 0.39 16.11 20.34
C ASP A 185 0.73 17.04 19.16
N LEU A 186 0.26 16.70 17.94
CA LEU A 186 0.52 17.50 16.75
C LEU A 186 -0.39 18.72 16.68
N PHE A 187 0.17 19.83 16.21
CA PHE A 187 -0.64 20.99 15.82
C PHE A 187 -1.47 20.67 14.57
N ILE A 188 -2.72 21.13 14.55
CA ILE A 188 -3.64 20.90 13.43
C ILE A 188 -3.06 21.45 12.11
N ASP A 189 -2.41 22.61 12.17
CA ASP A 189 -1.82 23.27 11.01
C ASP A 189 -0.60 22.53 10.43
N SER A 190 0.09 21.70 11.23
CA SER A 190 1.23 20.90 10.76
C SER A 190 0.80 19.53 10.20
N LEU A 191 -0.45 19.11 10.38
CA LEU A 191 -0.94 17.82 9.87
C LEU A 191 -0.69 17.60 8.37
N PRO A 192 -0.88 18.59 7.46
CA PRO A 192 -0.56 18.43 6.04
C PRO A 192 0.92 18.08 5.78
N GLU A 193 1.83 18.71 6.52
CA GLU A 193 3.27 18.46 6.40
C GLU A 193 3.61 17.04 6.86
N HIS A 194 3.06 16.59 8.00
CA HIS A 194 3.24 15.22 8.48
C HIS A 194 2.64 14.17 7.53
N ILE A 195 1.48 14.44 6.92
CA ILE A 195 0.89 13.57 5.89
C ILE A 195 1.85 13.44 4.71
N GLN A 196 2.40 14.56 4.23
CA GLN A 196 3.32 14.55 3.09
C GLN A 196 4.63 13.83 3.43
N ALA A 197 5.22 14.10 4.60
CA ALA A 197 6.42 13.41 5.07
C ALA A 197 6.21 11.89 5.17
N THR A 198 5.05 11.45 5.69
CA THR A 198 4.72 10.02 5.81
C THR A 198 4.52 9.37 4.43
N LYS A 199 3.97 10.10 3.44
CA LYS A 199 3.87 9.61 2.05
C LYS A 199 5.24 9.44 1.40
N LEU A 200 6.13 10.43 1.56
CA LEU A 200 7.50 10.35 1.04
C LEU A 200 8.25 9.18 1.69
N PHE A 201 8.16 9.04 3.01
CA PHE A 201 8.75 7.90 3.71
C PHE A 201 8.24 6.55 3.21
N LYS A 202 6.93 6.45 2.91
CA LYS A 202 6.35 5.24 2.30
C LYS A 202 6.98 4.90 0.95
N GLU A 203 7.27 5.91 0.13
CA GLU A 203 7.94 5.75 -1.16
C GLU A 203 9.42 5.35 -0.97
N GLU A 204 10.12 5.97 -0.02
CA GLU A 204 11.51 5.69 0.31
C GLU A 204 11.76 4.25 0.78
N ILE A 205 10.84 3.65 1.52
CA ILE A 205 10.98 2.26 2.00
C ILE A 205 10.60 1.20 0.96
N THR A 206 10.01 1.59 -0.17
CA THR A 206 9.55 0.65 -1.21
C THR A 206 10.64 -0.30 -1.72
N PRO A 207 11.89 0.14 -1.96
CA PRO A 207 12.97 -0.73 -2.44
C PRO A 207 13.33 -1.88 -1.49
N ILE A 208 13.10 -1.74 -0.18
CA ILE A 208 13.35 -2.78 0.82
C ILE A 208 12.56 -4.06 0.48
N LYS A 209 11.36 -3.90 -0.09
CA LYS A 209 10.53 -5.02 -0.56
C LYS A 209 11.27 -5.87 -1.60
N ASP A 210 11.96 -5.23 -2.53
CA ASP A 210 12.65 -5.92 -3.63
C ASP A 210 13.88 -6.67 -3.10
N THR A 211 14.63 -6.08 -2.16
CA THR A 211 15.74 -6.74 -1.48
C THR A 211 15.27 -7.97 -0.68
N ILE A 212 14.18 -7.86 0.07
CA ILE A 212 13.61 -9.00 0.82
C ILE A 212 13.09 -10.08 -0.13
N LYS A 213 12.47 -9.69 -1.25
CA LYS A 213 12.04 -10.63 -2.27
C LYS A 213 13.24 -11.38 -2.87
N MET A 214 14.33 -10.69 -3.18
CA MET A 214 15.55 -11.32 -3.68
C MET A 214 16.12 -12.34 -2.69
N ALA A 215 16.17 -12.00 -1.39
CA ALA A 215 16.59 -12.95 -0.34
C ALA A 215 15.67 -14.19 -0.27
N ASN A 216 14.35 -14.00 -0.33
CA ASN A 216 13.39 -15.11 -0.33
C ASN A 216 13.52 -15.99 -1.59
N ASP A 217 13.73 -15.38 -2.76
CA ASP A 217 13.91 -16.09 -4.02
C ASP A 217 15.20 -16.94 -3.99
N LEU A 218 16.30 -16.40 -3.44
CA LEU A 218 17.56 -17.14 -3.25
C LEU A 218 17.39 -18.31 -2.27
N ALA A 219 16.72 -18.10 -1.14
CA ALA A 219 16.39 -19.15 -0.18
C ALA A 219 15.55 -20.28 -0.81
N HIS A 220 14.57 -19.92 -1.65
CA HIS A 220 13.75 -20.88 -2.38
C HIS A 220 14.57 -21.66 -3.42
N GLN A 221 15.46 -20.99 -4.16
CA GLN A 221 16.35 -21.66 -5.12
C GLN A 221 17.29 -22.67 -4.45
N LEU A 222 17.82 -22.34 -3.28
CA LEU A 222 18.62 -23.24 -2.46
C LEU A 222 17.81 -24.45 -2.01
N ALA A 223 16.57 -24.25 -1.56
CA ALA A 223 15.67 -25.34 -1.17
C ALA A 223 15.33 -26.28 -2.34
N LEU A 224 15.12 -25.75 -3.55
CA LEU A 224 14.93 -26.56 -4.76
C LEU A 224 16.16 -27.38 -5.16
N SER A 225 17.34 -26.98 -4.69
CA SER A 225 18.62 -27.65 -4.96
C SER A 225 19.04 -28.58 -3.81
N ASP A 226 18.10 -28.97 -2.93
CA ASP A 226 18.31 -29.80 -1.73
C ASP A 226 19.30 -29.21 -0.70
N VAL A 227 19.56 -27.89 -0.77
CA VAL A 227 20.40 -27.18 0.19
C VAL A 227 19.53 -26.63 1.31
N HIS A 228 19.73 -27.13 2.52
CA HIS A 228 18.98 -26.69 3.69
C HIS A 228 19.72 -25.56 4.39
N LEU A 229 19.06 -24.40 4.50
CA LEU A 229 19.56 -23.26 5.27
C LEU A 229 19.81 -23.65 6.74
N SER A 230 20.78 -23.00 7.36
CA SER A 230 20.97 -23.08 8.81
C SER A 230 19.77 -22.50 9.55
N ILE A 231 19.66 -22.88 10.83
CA ILE A 231 18.64 -22.35 11.74
C ILE A 231 18.80 -20.83 11.88
N GLU A 232 20.04 -20.32 11.87
CA GLU A 232 20.35 -18.90 12.00
C GLU A 232 19.87 -18.11 10.78
N ASN A 233 20.27 -18.50 9.56
CA ASN A 233 19.84 -17.81 8.34
C ASN A 233 18.32 -17.90 8.14
N ALA A 234 17.71 -19.05 8.45
CA ALA A 234 16.26 -19.20 8.37
C ALA A 234 15.54 -18.25 9.33
N ARG A 235 16.07 -18.10 10.55
CA ARG A 235 15.52 -17.18 11.55
C ARG A 235 15.72 -15.72 11.16
N GLU A 236 16.88 -15.35 10.63
CA GLU A 236 17.13 -13.99 10.13
C GLU A 236 16.20 -13.65 8.96
N LEU A 237 16.01 -14.57 8.02
CA LEU A 237 15.08 -14.41 6.90
C LEU A 237 13.63 -14.24 7.38
N GLU A 238 13.18 -15.03 8.34
CA GLU A 238 11.86 -14.88 8.96
C GLU A 238 11.73 -13.52 9.67
N GLN A 239 12.76 -13.09 10.40
CA GLN A 239 12.80 -11.81 11.10
C GLN A 239 12.67 -10.63 10.14
N ILE A 240 13.47 -10.56 9.06
CA ILE A 240 13.37 -9.45 8.10
C ILE A 240 11.99 -9.39 7.43
N ASN A 241 11.40 -10.55 7.10
CA ASN A 241 10.04 -10.63 6.54
C ASN A 241 8.98 -10.11 7.53
N SER A 242 9.09 -10.49 8.80
CA SER A 242 8.14 -10.05 9.84
C SER A 242 8.25 -8.54 10.10
N ARG A 243 9.48 -8.01 10.21
CA ARG A 243 9.77 -6.59 10.43
C ARG A 243 9.29 -5.72 9.27
N TRP A 244 9.52 -6.17 8.03
CA TRP A 244 8.99 -5.49 6.84
C TRP A 244 7.46 -5.42 6.83
N LYS A 245 6.78 -6.50 7.20
CA LYS A 245 5.32 -6.48 7.30
C LYS A 245 4.83 -5.52 8.38
N GLN A 246 5.55 -5.45 9.51
CA GLN A 246 5.23 -4.55 10.62
C GLN A 246 5.43 -3.08 10.23
N ILE A 247 6.54 -2.73 9.56
CA ILE A 247 6.75 -1.34 9.13
C ILE A 247 5.73 -0.92 8.07
N GLN A 248 5.41 -1.80 7.12
CA GLN A 248 4.39 -1.53 6.11
C GLN A 248 3.00 -1.26 6.72
N THR A 249 2.61 -2.07 7.72
CA THR A 249 1.34 -1.87 8.43
C THR A 249 1.35 -0.60 9.26
N SER A 250 2.43 -0.31 9.98
CA SER A 250 2.53 0.90 10.79
C SER A 250 2.52 2.19 9.96
N VAL A 251 3.24 2.25 8.84
CA VAL A 251 3.22 3.42 7.93
C VAL A 251 1.82 3.66 7.38
N THR A 252 1.14 2.58 6.98
CA THR A 252 -0.23 2.66 6.45
C THR A 252 -1.21 3.16 7.51
N GLU A 253 -1.10 2.64 8.73
CA GLU A 253 -1.95 3.07 9.85
C GLU A 253 -1.67 4.51 10.27
N ARG A 254 -0.40 4.90 10.36
CA ARG A 254 0.00 6.29 10.66
C ARG A 254 -0.58 7.27 9.64
N LEU A 255 -0.46 6.96 8.36
CA LEU A 255 -1.00 7.79 7.29
C LEU A 255 -2.52 7.91 7.40
N ARG A 256 -3.22 6.80 7.67
CA ARG A 256 -4.68 6.79 7.86
C ARG A 256 -5.09 7.68 9.02
N GLN A 257 -4.44 7.53 10.18
CA GLN A 257 -4.78 8.31 11.37
C GLN A 257 -4.49 9.81 11.19
N LEU A 258 -3.39 10.18 10.51
CA LEU A 258 -3.10 11.58 10.17
C LEU A 258 -4.16 12.17 9.22
N GLN A 259 -4.59 11.39 8.22
CA GLN A 259 -5.65 11.80 7.30
C GLN A 259 -7.01 11.94 8.00
N ASP A 260 -7.35 11.02 8.91
CA ASP A 260 -8.55 11.10 9.73
C ASP A 260 -8.50 12.35 10.63
N ALA A 261 -7.39 12.58 11.33
CA ALA A 261 -7.20 13.78 12.15
C ALA A 261 -7.30 15.07 11.33
N HIS A 262 -6.71 15.11 10.14
CA HIS A 262 -6.80 16.27 9.26
C HIS A 262 -8.22 16.50 8.72
N ARG A 263 -8.96 15.44 8.43
CA ARG A 263 -10.38 15.54 8.02
C ARG A 263 -11.24 16.08 9.16
N ASP A 264 -11.01 15.56 10.37
CA ASP A 264 -11.91 15.78 11.50
C ASP A 264 -11.59 17.07 12.25
N PHE A 265 -10.34 17.54 12.22
CA PHE A 265 -9.90 18.74 12.94
C PHE A 265 -9.26 19.80 12.06
N GLY A 266 -8.96 19.51 10.79
CA GLY A 266 -8.34 20.45 9.88
C GLY A 266 -9.19 21.70 9.61
N PRO A 267 -8.65 22.67 8.84
CA PRO A 267 -9.30 23.94 8.51
C PRO A 267 -10.59 23.81 7.69
N GLU A 268 -10.90 22.61 7.20
CA GLU A 268 -12.17 22.27 6.55
C GLU A 268 -13.18 21.56 7.46
N SER A 269 -12.79 21.27 8.69
CA SER A 269 -13.66 20.61 9.66
C SER A 269 -14.67 21.59 10.27
N GLN A 270 -15.86 21.06 10.59
CA GLN A 270 -16.84 21.78 11.40
C GLN A 270 -16.83 21.31 12.86
N HIS A 271 -15.76 20.61 13.29
CA HIS A 271 -15.75 19.90 14.57
C HIS A 271 -15.84 20.85 15.77
N PHE A 272 -15.31 22.06 15.68
CA PHE A 272 -15.44 23.05 16.76
C PHE A 272 -16.91 23.36 17.12
N LEU A 273 -17.82 23.22 16.14
CA LEU A 273 -19.26 23.40 16.34
C LEU A 273 -19.94 22.21 17.03
N SER A 274 -19.27 21.07 17.24
CA SER A 274 -19.84 19.96 18.03
C SER A 274 -20.22 20.37 19.45
N SER A 275 -19.51 21.38 19.99
CA SER A 275 -19.77 21.98 21.31
C SER A 275 -21.01 22.88 21.38
N SER A 276 -21.69 23.15 20.25
CA SER A 276 -22.92 23.96 20.21
C SER A 276 -24.10 23.25 20.90
N VAL A 277 -24.08 21.92 20.92
CA VAL A 277 -25.09 21.06 21.52
C VAL A 277 -24.55 20.32 22.74
N GLN A 278 -25.47 19.81 23.56
CA GLN A 278 -25.17 19.02 24.75
C GLN A 278 -26.04 17.76 24.75
N VAL A 279 -25.59 16.73 25.46
CA VAL A 279 -26.35 15.48 25.68
C VAL A 279 -27.80 15.81 26.09
N PRO A 280 -28.83 15.19 25.49
CA PRO A 280 -28.80 14.01 24.62
C PRO A 280 -28.60 14.30 23.11
N TRP A 281 -28.23 15.52 22.74
CA TRP A 281 -28.07 15.93 21.35
C TRP A 281 -26.63 15.78 20.84
N GLU A 282 -26.50 15.37 19.59
CA GLU A 282 -25.24 15.32 18.85
C GLU A 282 -25.39 16.06 17.52
N ARG A 283 -24.38 16.85 17.16
CA ARG A 283 -24.29 17.53 15.87
C ARG A 283 -23.54 16.63 14.89
N ALA A 284 -24.18 16.28 13.78
CA ALA A 284 -23.60 15.45 12.73
C ALA A 284 -23.61 16.18 11.38
N ILE A 285 -22.87 15.66 10.40
CA ILE A 285 -22.70 16.27 9.08
C ILE A 285 -23.18 15.28 8.02
N SER A 286 -24.07 15.72 7.13
CA SER A 286 -24.57 14.92 6.01
C SER A 286 -23.51 14.80 4.88
N PRO A 287 -23.70 13.90 3.90
CA PRO A 287 -22.81 13.80 2.73
C PRO A 287 -22.66 15.12 1.96
N ASN A 288 -23.70 15.96 1.95
CA ASN A 288 -23.69 17.29 1.32
C ASN A 288 -23.05 18.38 2.21
N LYS A 289 -22.35 17.99 3.28
CA LYS A 289 -21.72 18.89 4.27
C LYS A 289 -22.68 19.73 5.11
N VAL A 290 -23.99 19.52 4.96
CA VAL A 290 -25.06 20.18 5.74
C VAL A 290 -25.13 19.58 7.14
N PRO A 291 -25.11 20.40 8.22
CA PRO A 291 -25.28 19.90 9.57
C PRO A 291 -26.72 19.46 9.86
N TYR A 292 -26.85 18.41 10.64
CA TYR A 292 -28.10 17.94 11.22
C TYR A 292 -27.86 17.48 12.66
N TYR A 293 -28.94 17.31 13.42
CA TYR A 293 -28.88 17.06 14.85
C TYR A 293 -29.57 15.75 15.18
N ILE A 294 -28.91 14.93 16.00
CA ILE A 294 -29.37 13.62 16.44
C ILE A 294 -29.75 13.74 17.91
N ASN A 295 -30.97 13.33 18.26
CA ASN A 295 -31.40 13.19 19.64
C ASN A 295 -31.33 11.70 20.02
N HIS A 296 -30.35 11.32 20.82
CA HIS A 296 -30.14 9.94 21.24
C HIS A 296 -31.24 9.42 22.19
N GLN A 297 -31.85 10.32 22.97
CA GLN A 297 -32.93 9.94 23.88
C GLN A 297 -34.25 9.68 23.13
N ALA A 298 -34.57 10.50 22.14
CA ALA A 298 -35.77 10.36 21.33
C ALA A 298 -35.60 9.44 20.11
N GLN A 299 -34.35 9.07 19.78
CA GLN A 299 -33.98 8.32 18.58
C GLN A 299 -34.47 8.99 17.28
N THR A 300 -34.37 10.33 17.23
CA THR A 300 -34.81 11.14 16.08
C THR A 300 -33.67 11.98 15.53
N THR A 301 -33.74 12.29 14.24
CA THR A 301 -32.85 13.27 13.60
C THR A 301 -33.66 14.47 13.08
N CYS A 302 -33.06 15.66 13.11
CA CYS A 302 -33.68 16.88 12.58
C CYS A 302 -32.65 17.83 11.96
N TRP A 303 -33.10 18.66 11.02
CA TRP A 303 -32.25 19.69 10.42
C TRP A 303 -32.08 20.92 11.31
N ASP A 304 -33.02 21.16 12.22
CA ASP A 304 -33.00 22.33 13.09
C ASP A 304 -32.21 22.05 14.36
N HIS A 305 -31.40 23.03 14.77
CA HIS A 305 -30.73 22.98 16.06
C HIS A 305 -31.79 22.92 17.18
N PRO A 306 -31.59 22.19 18.30
CA PRO A 306 -32.59 22.08 19.38
C PRO A 306 -33.05 23.47 19.89
N LYS A 307 -32.11 24.37 20.18
CA LYS A 307 -32.44 25.76 20.54
C LYS A 307 -33.15 26.57 19.44
N MET A 308 -32.94 26.26 18.15
CA MET A 308 -33.72 26.88 17.07
C MET A 308 -35.16 26.36 17.06
N THR A 309 -35.35 25.06 17.32
CA THR A 309 -36.68 24.45 17.46
C THR A 309 -37.45 25.09 18.61
N GLU A 310 -36.81 25.22 19.78
CA GLU A 310 -37.38 25.94 20.94
C GLU A 310 -37.72 27.39 20.61
N LEU A 311 -36.83 28.08 19.88
CA LEU A 311 -37.08 29.45 19.44
C LEU A 311 -38.33 29.53 18.55
N TYR A 312 -38.44 28.69 17.51
CA TYR A 312 -39.59 28.69 16.60
C TYR A 312 -40.90 28.38 17.34
N GLN A 313 -40.89 27.45 18.30
CA GLN A 313 -42.04 27.19 19.16
C GLN A 313 -42.44 28.44 19.94
N ALA A 314 -41.47 29.12 20.56
CA ALA A 314 -41.71 30.36 21.32
C ALA A 314 -42.15 31.56 20.44
N LEU A 315 -41.91 31.53 19.12
CA LEU A 315 -42.47 32.53 18.21
C LEU A 315 -43.99 32.40 18.07
N GLY A 316 -44.56 31.22 18.36
CA GLY A 316 -46.00 30.96 18.33
C GLY A 316 -46.79 31.84 19.30
N ASP A 317 -46.20 32.21 20.44
CA ASP A 317 -46.82 33.07 21.45
C ASP A 317 -47.16 34.48 20.91
N LEU A 318 -46.49 34.90 19.84
CA LEU A 318 -46.67 36.21 19.20
C LEU A 318 -47.81 36.20 18.17
N ASN A 319 -48.45 35.05 17.91
CA ASN A 319 -49.55 34.93 16.95
C ASN A 319 -50.79 35.75 17.32
N ASN A 320 -50.93 36.13 18.58
CA ASN A 320 -52.01 36.99 19.08
C ASN A 320 -51.88 38.48 18.67
N ILE A 321 -50.73 38.91 18.13
CA ILE A 321 -50.52 40.28 17.65
C ILE A 321 -51.37 40.50 16.39
N LYS A 322 -52.35 41.42 16.49
CA LYS A 322 -53.35 41.68 15.44
C LYS A 322 -52.73 42.18 14.13
N PHE A 323 -51.82 43.14 14.20
CA PHE A 323 -51.18 43.70 13.01
C PHE A 323 -50.05 42.80 12.53
N SER A 324 -50.19 42.27 11.32
CA SER A 324 -49.24 41.31 10.73
C SER A 324 -47.80 41.83 10.63
N ALA A 325 -47.62 43.09 10.20
CA ALA A 325 -46.29 43.70 10.14
C ALA A 325 -45.61 43.75 11.51
N TYR A 326 -46.34 44.14 12.56
CA TYR A 326 -45.81 44.19 13.93
C TYR A 326 -45.57 42.79 14.50
N ARG A 327 -46.43 41.82 14.18
CA ARG A 327 -46.23 40.42 14.56
C ARG A 327 -44.94 39.88 13.98
N THR A 328 -44.73 40.03 12.68
CA THR A 328 -43.51 39.61 12.00
C THR A 328 -42.29 40.33 12.55
N ALA A 329 -42.37 41.64 12.80
CA ALA A 329 -41.28 42.41 13.41
C ALA A 329 -40.93 41.91 14.81
N MET A 330 -41.91 41.59 15.66
CA MET A 330 -41.66 41.03 16.99
C MET A 330 -41.05 39.63 16.92
N LYS A 331 -41.51 38.78 15.99
CA LYS A 331 -40.91 37.47 15.74
C LYS A 331 -39.45 37.62 15.30
N LEU A 332 -39.17 38.49 14.33
CA LEU A 332 -37.82 38.78 13.85
C LEU A 332 -36.94 39.39 14.95
N ARG A 333 -37.47 40.23 15.83
CA ARG A 333 -36.73 40.76 16.98
C ARG A 333 -36.31 39.66 17.94
N ARG A 334 -37.16 38.64 18.13
CA ARG A 334 -36.83 37.49 18.98
C ARG A 334 -35.77 36.60 18.33
N VAL A 335 -35.85 36.38 17.01
CA VAL A 335 -34.80 35.71 16.22
C VAL A 335 -33.47 36.48 16.32
N GLN A 336 -33.51 37.79 16.06
CA GLN A 336 -32.36 38.69 16.12
C GLN A 336 -31.58 38.55 17.44
N LYS A 337 -32.30 38.61 18.57
CA LYS A 337 -31.71 38.48 19.92
C LYS A 337 -31.15 37.10 20.21
N ALA A 338 -31.81 36.04 19.72
CA ALA A 338 -31.35 34.66 19.89
C ALA A 338 -30.05 34.40 19.12
N LEU A 339 -29.92 35.01 17.93
CA LEU A 339 -28.73 34.94 17.09
C LEU A 339 -27.66 35.97 17.46
N ARG A 340 -27.89 36.84 18.45
CA ARG A 340 -26.99 37.95 18.82
C ARG A 340 -26.70 38.94 17.68
N LEU A 341 -27.51 38.96 16.62
CA LEU A 341 -27.36 39.91 15.52
C LEU A 341 -27.76 41.33 15.92
N ASP A 342 -28.44 41.51 17.06
CA ASP A 342 -28.69 42.81 17.68
C ASP A 342 -27.44 43.47 18.28
N LEU A 343 -26.32 42.76 18.33
CA LEU A 343 -25.01 43.31 18.74
C LEU A 343 -24.12 43.66 17.54
N VAL A 344 -24.52 43.23 16.34
CA VAL A 344 -23.71 43.34 15.12
C VAL A 344 -23.97 44.66 14.44
N THR A 345 -22.93 45.47 14.24
CA THR A 345 -23.07 46.77 13.56
C THR A 345 -22.74 46.66 12.06
N LEU A 346 -23.31 47.57 11.25
CA LEU A 346 -23.03 47.60 9.81
C LEU A 346 -21.54 47.85 9.45
N PRO A 347 -20.78 48.68 10.18
CA PRO A 347 -19.33 48.82 9.97
C PRO A 347 -18.56 47.51 10.17
N LEU A 348 -18.87 46.75 11.24
CA LEU A 348 -18.25 45.44 11.48
C LEU A 348 -18.55 44.47 10.32
N LEU A 349 -19.81 44.42 9.88
CA LEU A 349 -20.20 43.60 8.72
C LEU A 349 -19.47 44.01 7.45
N SER A 350 -19.27 45.31 7.23
CA SER A 350 -18.56 45.81 6.05
C SER A 350 -17.09 45.37 6.05
N GLN A 351 -16.46 45.24 7.22
CA GLN A 351 -15.11 44.68 7.35
C GLN A 351 -15.11 43.18 7.03
N ILE A 352 -16.02 42.38 7.61
CA ILE A 352 -16.13 40.94 7.32
C ILE A 352 -16.43 40.69 5.84
N PHE A 353 -17.34 41.46 5.25
CA PHE A 353 -17.77 41.30 3.86
C PHE A 353 -16.76 41.81 2.84
N SER A 354 -15.68 42.47 3.27
CA SER A 354 -14.60 42.93 2.39
C SER A 354 -13.66 41.79 1.94
N SER A 355 -13.75 40.62 2.57
CA SER A 355 -13.02 39.41 2.18
C SER A 355 -13.31 39.01 0.72
N ASP A 356 -12.30 38.53 -0.02
CA ASP A 356 -12.40 38.13 -1.42
C ASP A 356 -13.54 37.13 -1.70
N THR A 357 -13.91 36.31 -0.71
CA THR A 357 -15.03 35.36 -0.77
C THR A 357 -16.40 36.02 -0.89
N LEU A 358 -16.57 37.25 -0.39
CA LEU A 358 -17.85 37.93 -0.29
C LEU A 358 -17.93 39.22 -1.11
N GLN A 359 -16.88 39.60 -1.83
CA GLN A 359 -16.91 40.81 -2.67
C GLN A 359 -17.99 40.74 -3.76
N SER A 360 -18.10 39.61 -4.46
CA SER A 360 -19.14 39.40 -5.47
C SER A 360 -20.43 38.87 -4.86
N SER A 361 -21.53 39.62 -5.00
CA SER A 361 -22.87 39.23 -4.54
C SER A 361 -23.43 37.99 -5.26
N ASP A 362 -22.95 37.71 -6.48
CA ASP A 362 -23.42 36.58 -7.31
C ASP A 362 -22.71 35.25 -6.96
N ARG A 363 -21.65 35.30 -6.16
CA ARG A 363 -20.90 34.10 -5.78
C ARG A 363 -21.78 33.15 -4.96
N SER A 364 -21.71 31.87 -5.27
CA SER A 364 -22.26 30.81 -4.44
C SER A 364 -21.26 30.48 -3.33
N LEU A 365 -21.73 30.50 -2.10
CA LEU A 365 -20.98 30.10 -0.90
C LEU A 365 -21.38 28.68 -0.53
N ASP A 366 -20.40 27.85 -0.21
CA ASP A 366 -20.67 26.59 0.48
C ASP A 366 -20.85 26.81 1.99
N ILE A 367 -21.22 25.76 2.72
CA ILE A 367 -21.44 25.85 4.17
C ILE A 367 -20.19 26.28 4.93
N LEU A 368 -19.01 25.87 4.47
CA LEU A 368 -17.77 26.15 5.15
C LEU A 368 -17.37 27.62 4.99
N ASP A 369 -17.58 28.20 3.82
CA ASP A 369 -17.46 29.64 3.57
C ASP A 369 -18.37 30.43 4.54
N VAL A 370 -19.63 30.01 4.70
CA VAL A 370 -20.58 30.64 5.63
C VAL A 370 -20.11 30.51 7.07
N ILE A 371 -19.67 29.32 7.50
CA ILE A 371 -19.14 29.08 8.85
C ILE A 371 -17.93 29.96 9.12
N ARG A 372 -16.97 30.06 8.20
CA ARG A 372 -15.78 30.91 8.37
C ARG A 372 -16.15 32.37 8.56
N CYS A 373 -17.08 32.88 7.74
CA CYS A 373 -17.53 34.27 7.84
C CYS A 373 -18.27 34.54 9.15
N LEU A 374 -19.13 33.61 9.58
CA LEU A 374 -19.83 33.70 10.87
C LEU A 374 -18.86 33.59 12.06
N SER A 375 -17.86 32.70 11.98
CA SER A 375 -16.86 32.51 13.04
C SER A 375 -16.07 33.80 13.22
N SER A 376 -15.53 34.36 12.13
CA SER A 376 -14.81 35.64 12.19
C SER A 376 -15.70 36.79 12.72
N LEU A 377 -16.99 36.81 12.37
CA LEU A 377 -17.93 37.79 12.92
C LEU A 377 -18.11 37.63 14.43
N TYR A 378 -18.39 36.42 14.92
CA TYR A 378 -18.67 36.18 16.33
C TYR A 378 -17.42 36.21 17.21
N GLU A 379 -16.25 35.82 16.69
CA GLU A 379 -14.95 35.98 17.37
C GLU A 379 -14.64 37.46 17.63
N ARG A 380 -14.80 38.32 16.62
CA ARG A 380 -14.64 39.78 16.80
C ARG A 380 -15.65 40.35 17.81
N LEU A 381 -16.89 39.86 17.81
CA LEU A 381 -17.88 40.27 18.81
C LEU A 381 -17.51 39.79 20.21
N GLU A 382 -16.95 38.58 20.35
CA GLU A 382 -16.45 38.05 21.62
C GLU A 382 -15.28 38.89 22.15
N GLU A 383 -14.35 39.29 21.28
CA GLU A 383 -13.24 40.21 21.63
C GLU A 383 -13.77 41.55 22.18
N GLU A 384 -14.81 42.13 21.55
CA GLU A 384 -15.38 43.42 21.97
C GLU A 384 -16.29 43.33 23.22
N ARG A 385 -16.99 42.20 23.42
CA ARG A 385 -18.10 42.07 24.40
C ARG A 385 -17.87 41.00 25.47
N GLY A 386 -16.79 40.23 25.39
CA GLY A 386 -16.42 39.16 26.32
C GLY A 386 -17.40 37.97 26.32
N LEU A 387 -17.52 37.32 27.48
CA LEU A 387 -18.26 36.06 27.72
C LEU A 387 -19.77 36.07 27.39
N LEU A 388 -20.32 37.17 26.88
CA LEU A 388 -21.71 37.28 26.44
C LEU A 388 -21.99 36.52 25.13
N VAL A 389 -20.94 36.21 24.36
CA VAL A 389 -21.01 35.55 23.07
C VAL A 389 -20.43 34.15 23.18
N ASN A 390 -21.27 33.12 23.14
CA ASN A 390 -20.80 31.75 22.94
C ASN A 390 -20.61 31.54 21.43
N VAL A 391 -19.38 31.65 20.95
CA VAL A 391 -19.05 31.62 19.52
C VAL A 391 -19.58 30.36 18.82
N PRO A 392 -19.27 29.12 19.27
CA PRO A 392 -19.76 27.91 18.59
C PRO A 392 -21.29 27.87 18.47
N LEU A 393 -22.00 28.22 19.56
CA LEU A 393 -23.45 28.23 19.53
C LEU A 393 -24.01 29.32 18.59
N CYS A 394 -23.46 30.53 18.63
CA CYS A 394 -23.95 31.62 17.79
C CYS A 394 -23.75 31.34 16.29
N VAL A 395 -22.58 30.80 15.93
CA VAL A 395 -22.28 30.36 14.56
C VAL A 395 -23.29 29.31 14.09
N ASP A 396 -23.53 28.27 14.89
CA ASP A 396 -24.40 27.15 14.49
C ASP A 396 -25.88 27.57 14.39
N LEU A 397 -26.36 28.43 15.31
CA LEU A 397 -27.72 28.97 15.24
C LEU A 397 -27.90 29.91 14.04
N ALA A 398 -26.93 30.78 13.76
CA ALA A 398 -26.99 31.69 12.62
C ALA A 398 -26.90 30.95 11.29
N LEU A 399 -26.04 29.93 11.20
CA LEU A 399 -25.99 29.02 10.07
C LEU A 399 -27.33 28.31 9.88
N ASN A 400 -27.90 27.74 10.94
CA ASN A 400 -29.18 27.04 10.88
C ASN A 400 -30.32 27.97 10.42
N TRP A 401 -30.34 29.22 10.89
CA TRP A 401 -31.27 30.25 10.41
C TRP A 401 -31.08 30.56 8.92
N LEU A 402 -29.85 30.79 8.46
CA LEU A 402 -29.58 31.12 7.06
C LEU A 402 -29.92 29.96 6.12
N LEU A 403 -29.62 28.73 6.49
CA LEU A 403 -29.99 27.54 5.71
C LEU A 403 -31.51 27.36 5.68
N ASN A 404 -32.20 27.62 6.79
CA ASN A 404 -33.66 27.63 6.82
C ASN A 404 -34.27 28.64 5.85
N VAL A 405 -33.75 29.86 5.83
CA VAL A 405 -34.28 30.94 4.98
C VAL A 405 -33.90 30.73 3.50
N PHE A 406 -32.67 30.32 3.19
CA PHE A 406 -32.11 30.40 1.84
C PHE A 406 -31.69 29.06 1.21
N ASP A 407 -31.65 27.97 1.99
CA ASP A 407 -31.33 26.61 1.50
C ASP A 407 -32.29 25.57 2.11
N GLY A 408 -33.60 25.79 1.91
CA GLY A 408 -34.64 24.88 2.42
C GLY A 408 -34.52 23.44 1.90
N ALA A 409 -33.90 23.25 0.74
CA ALA A 409 -33.65 21.94 0.13
C ALA A 409 -32.37 21.24 0.66
N ARG A 410 -31.56 21.92 1.48
CA ARG A 410 -30.31 21.40 2.05
C ARG A 410 -29.33 20.93 0.97
N VAL A 411 -29.15 21.76 -0.06
CA VAL A 411 -28.15 21.55 -1.11
C VAL A 411 -26.74 21.80 -0.57
N GLY A 412 -26.61 22.62 0.47
CA GLY A 412 -25.35 23.00 1.10
C GLY A 412 -24.69 24.23 0.48
N ARG A 413 -25.49 25.09 -0.17
CA ARG A 413 -25.02 26.33 -0.80
C ARG A 413 -26.02 27.47 -0.64
N ILE A 414 -25.50 28.68 -0.43
CA ILE A 414 -26.29 29.93 -0.44
C ILE A 414 -25.58 30.99 -1.29
N ARG A 415 -26.32 31.93 -1.90
CA ARG A 415 -25.69 33.05 -2.60
C ARG A 415 -25.14 34.06 -1.60
N ALA A 416 -24.04 34.73 -1.97
CA ALA A 416 -23.47 35.80 -1.15
C ALA A 416 -24.48 36.95 -0.92
N LEU A 417 -25.30 37.29 -1.91
CA LEU A 417 -26.41 38.24 -1.75
C LEU A 417 -27.40 37.78 -0.66
N SER A 418 -27.81 36.51 -0.68
CA SER A 418 -28.72 35.92 0.31
C SER A 418 -28.12 35.98 1.72
N PHE A 419 -26.84 35.61 1.86
CA PHE A 419 -26.11 35.68 3.12
C PHE A 419 -26.07 37.11 3.67
N LYS A 420 -25.63 38.08 2.86
CA LYS A 420 -25.59 39.50 3.22
C LYS A 420 -26.98 40.02 3.59
N ALA A 421 -28.00 39.70 2.80
CA ALA A 421 -29.39 40.11 3.06
C ALA A 421 -29.91 39.57 4.39
N GLY A 422 -29.66 38.29 4.69
CA GLY A 422 -30.06 37.66 5.94
C GLY A 422 -29.45 38.31 7.18
N ILE A 423 -28.17 38.64 7.12
CA ILE A 423 -27.43 39.23 8.24
C ILE A 423 -27.72 40.73 8.39
N VAL A 424 -27.67 41.51 7.31
CA VAL A 424 -27.89 42.97 7.35
C VAL A 424 -29.31 43.33 7.73
N CYS A 425 -30.32 42.56 7.31
CA CYS A 425 -31.70 42.80 7.76
C CYS A 425 -31.82 42.74 9.29
N LEU A 426 -31.04 41.88 9.93
CA LEU A 426 -31.07 41.62 11.37
C LEU A 426 -29.95 42.33 12.16
N CYS A 427 -29.07 43.10 11.53
CA CYS A 427 -28.01 43.80 12.26
C CYS A 427 -28.55 45.01 13.05
N ASP A 428 -27.74 45.55 13.97
CA ASP A 428 -27.98 46.83 14.64
C ASP A 428 -27.54 47.99 13.74
N CYS A 429 -28.50 48.51 12.99
CA CYS A 429 -28.34 49.66 12.10
C CYS A 429 -29.71 50.28 11.85
N ASP A 430 -29.73 51.60 11.65
CA ASP A 430 -30.94 52.30 11.26
C ASP A 430 -31.46 51.83 9.90
N VAL A 431 -32.75 52.02 9.65
CA VAL A 431 -33.42 51.51 8.44
C VAL A 431 -32.78 52.07 7.17
N LYS A 432 -32.36 53.35 7.19
CA LYS A 432 -31.72 53.98 6.04
C LYS A 432 -30.38 53.31 5.72
N GLY A 433 -29.51 53.11 6.71
CA GLY A 433 -28.23 52.43 6.52
C GLY A 433 -28.37 51.02 5.95
N LYS A 434 -29.32 50.23 6.48
CA LYS A 434 -29.62 48.88 5.95
C LYS A 434 -30.06 48.91 4.48
N LEU A 435 -30.99 49.79 4.12
CA LEU A 435 -31.48 49.92 2.76
C LEU A 435 -30.38 50.37 1.78
N GLN A 436 -29.55 51.34 2.18
CA GLN A 436 -28.43 51.81 1.37
C GLN A 436 -27.42 50.69 1.09
N TYR A 437 -27.06 49.92 2.12
CA TYR A 437 -26.16 48.79 1.97
C TYR A 437 -26.75 47.71 1.05
N LEU A 438 -27.99 47.29 1.31
CA LEU A 438 -28.62 46.22 0.52
C LEU A 438 -28.81 46.62 -0.95
N PHE A 439 -29.16 47.88 -1.21
CA PHE A 439 -29.25 48.41 -2.57
C PHE A 439 -27.89 48.41 -3.26
N SER A 440 -26.81 48.80 -2.57
CA SER A 440 -25.47 48.80 -3.16
C SER A 440 -24.97 47.41 -3.54
N GLN A 441 -25.54 46.34 -2.95
CA GLN A 441 -25.19 44.96 -3.30
C GLN A 441 -25.76 44.49 -4.65
N VAL A 442 -26.78 45.17 -5.17
CA VAL A 442 -27.43 44.85 -6.46
C VAL A 442 -27.30 45.96 -7.50
N ALA A 443 -26.93 47.17 -7.10
CA ALA A 443 -26.72 48.29 -8.00
C ALA A 443 -25.55 48.03 -8.95
N GLY A 444 -25.67 48.54 -10.18
CA GLY A 444 -24.59 48.57 -11.16
C GLY A 444 -23.47 49.55 -10.79
N PRO A 445 -22.38 49.59 -11.59
CA PRO A 445 -21.18 50.37 -11.31
C PRO A 445 -21.44 51.89 -11.20
N GLU A 446 -22.50 52.39 -11.82
CA GLU A 446 -22.92 53.80 -11.75
C GLU A 446 -23.79 54.12 -10.52
N GLY A 447 -23.97 53.15 -9.60
CA GLY A 447 -24.87 53.30 -8.44
C GLY A 447 -26.36 53.21 -8.81
N THR A 448 -26.66 52.61 -9.96
CA THR A 448 -27.99 52.56 -10.56
C THR A 448 -28.56 51.14 -10.50
N CYS A 449 -29.85 50.97 -10.22
CA CYS A 449 -30.50 49.65 -10.13
C CYS A 449 -31.70 49.53 -11.08
N ASP A 450 -31.70 48.52 -11.96
CA ASP A 450 -32.82 48.20 -12.85
C ASP A 450 -33.89 47.31 -12.19
N GLN A 451 -34.96 46.99 -12.92
CA GLN A 451 -36.06 46.15 -12.42
C GLN A 451 -35.59 44.75 -12.02
N ARG A 452 -34.65 44.17 -12.77
CA ARG A 452 -34.13 42.82 -12.52
C ARG A 452 -33.30 42.81 -11.23
N GLN A 453 -32.39 43.76 -11.07
CA GLN A 453 -31.54 43.93 -9.89
C GLN A 453 -32.37 44.16 -8.63
N LEU A 454 -33.39 45.03 -8.69
CA LEU A 454 -34.32 45.21 -7.58
C LEU A 454 -35.09 43.92 -7.29
N GLY A 455 -35.53 43.23 -8.34
CA GLY A 455 -36.18 41.93 -8.24
C GLY A 455 -35.33 40.90 -7.49
N LEU A 456 -34.02 40.83 -7.77
CA LEU A 456 -33.10 39.96 -7.04
C LEU A 456 -33.06 40.28 -5.55
N LEU A 457 -32.92 41.55 -5.17
CA LEU A 457 -32.90 41.95 -3.76
C LEU A 457 -34.22 41.62 -3.04
N LEU A 458 -35.36 41.91 -3.68
CA LEU A 458 -36.67 41.61 -3.10
C LEU A 458 -36.91 40.10 -3.00
N GLN A 459 -36.43 39.31 -3.96
CA GLN A 459 -36.47 37.84 -3.91
C GLN A 459 -35.70 37.30 -2.70
N GLU A 460 -34.58 37.90 -2.30
CA GLU A 460 -33.90 37.53 -1.05
C GLU A 460 -34.70 37.97 0.18
N ALA A 461 -35.11 39.25 0.21
CA ALA A 461 -35.76 39.83 1.37
C ALA A 461 -37.09 39.13 1.73
N ILE A 462 -37.85 38.69 0.73
CA ILE A 462 -39.14 38.02 0.94
C ILE A 462 -38.99 36.61 1.54
N GLN A 463 -37.82 35.97 1.45
CA GLN A 463 -37.60 34.65 2.07
C GLN A 463 -37.62 34.74 3.60
N ILE A 464 -37.20 35.86 4.19
CA ILE A 464 -37.16 36.06 5.63
C ILE A 464 -38.55 35.94 6.28
N PRO A 465 -39.58 36.72 5.89
CA PRO A 465 -40.93 36.54 6.42
C PRO A 465 -41.58 35.24 5.95
N ARG A 466 -41.17 34.68 4.81
CA ARG A 466 -41.62 33.35 4.34
C ARG A 466 -41.19 32.24 5.30
N GLN A 467 -39.97 32.27 5.79
CA GLN A 467 -39.48 31.29 6.76
C GLN A 467 -40.27 31.33 8.07
N LEU A 468 -40.83 32.49 8.44
CA LEU A 468 -41.69 32.64 9.62
C LEU A 468 -43.18 32.33 9.35
N GLY A 469 -43.53 31.92 8.12
CA GLY A 469 -44.92 31.68 7.71
C GLY A 469 -45.76 32.94 7.53
N GLU A 470 -45.13 34.12 7.41
CA GLU A 470 -45.82 35.43 7.39
C GLU A 470 -45.85 36.07 5.98
N VAL A 471 -45.37 35.38 4.94
CA VAL A 471 -45.22 35.94 3.57
C VAL A 471 -46.52 36.49 2.97
N ALA A 472 -47.67 35.92 3.31
CA ALA A 472 -48.96 36.37 2.82
C ALA A 472 -49.27 37.83 3.21
N ALA A 473 -48.74 38.28 4.35
CA ALA A 473 -48.87 39.67 4.79
C ALA A 473 -48.02 40.67 3.98
N PHE A 474 -47.08 40.17 3.16
CA PHE A 474 -46.11 40.97 2.41
C PHE A 474 -46.25 40.81 0.89
N GLY A 475 -47.46 40.48 0.41
CA GLY A 475 -47.75 40.37 -1.02
C GLY A 475 -47.48 39.00 -1.63
N GLY A 476 -47.14 37.99 -0.81
CA GLY A 476 -46.83 36.64 -1.28
C GLY A 476 -45.41 36.51 -1.81
N SER A 477 -45.05 35.31 -2.30
CA SER A 477 -43.68 35.01 -2.73
C SER A 477 -43.28 35.64 -4.07
N ASN A 478 -44.25 36.11 -4.87
CA ASN A 478 -43.97 36.77 -6.14
C ASN A 478 -43.71 38.27 -5.92
N VAL A 479 -42.46 38.70 -6.09
CA VAL A 479 -42.05 40.09 -5.85
C VAL A 479 -42.29 41.03 -7.03
N GLU A 480 -42.62 40.50 -8.21
CA GLU A 480 -42.76 41.25 -9.46
C GLU A 480 -43.78 42.41 -9.38
N PRO A 481 -44.94 42.27 -8.70
CA PRO A 481 -45.86 43.39 -8.49
C PRO A 481 -45.21 44.54 -7.70
N SER A 482 -44.38 44.23 -6.70
CA SER A 482 -43.67 45.21 -5.87
C SER A 482 -42.58 45.94 -6.67
N VAL A 483 -41.84 45.21 -7.51
CA VAL A 483 -40.86 45.79 -8.44
C VAL A 483 -41.55 46.79 -9.37
N ARG A 484 -42.60 46.37 -10.08
CA ARG A 484 -43.35 47.25 -10.99
C ARG A 484 -43.96 48.46 -10.27
N SER A 485 -44.43 48.27 -9.04
CA SER A 485 -44.93 49.37 -8.23
C SER A 485 -43.82 50.39 -7.95
N CYS A 486 -42.64 49.96 -7.52
CA CYS A 486 -41.50 50.84 -7.23
C CYS A 486 -41.10 51.70 -8.44
N PHE A 487 -41.00 51.10 -9.62
CA PHE A 487 -40.65 51.80 -10.87
C PHE A 487 -41.76 52.70 -11.42
N ARG A 488 -43.02 52.55 -10.98
CA ARG A 488 -44.08 53.53 -11.29
C ARG A 488 -43.93 54.81 -10.46
N PHE A 489 -43.40 54.73 -9.25
CA PHE A 489 -43.19 55.87 -8.36
C PHE A 489 -41.97 56.72 -8.73
N VAL A 490 -40.95 56.11 -9.34
CA VAL A 490 -39.81 56.80 -9.92
C VAL A 490 -40.17 57.13 -11.37
N SER A 491 -40.63 58.36 -11.62
CA SER A 491 -41.18 58.88 -12.90
C SER A 491 -40.75 58.12 -14.17
N ALA A 492 -41.71 57.87 -15.07
CA ALA A 492 -41.62 57.06 -16.30
C ALA A 492 -40.48 57.37 -17.31
N SER A 493 -39.59 58.32 -17.02
CA SER A 493 -38.47 58.76 -17.86
C SER A 493 -37.14 58.08 -17.50
N SER A 494 -37.05 57.31 -16.42
CA SER A 494 -35.82 56.61 -16.03
C SER A 494 -36.10 55.15 -15.68
N ASN A 495 -35.60 54.22 -16.50
CA ASN A 495 -35.69 52.78 -16.26
C ASN A 495 -34.76 52.28 -15.13
N VAL A 496 -34.26 53.19 -14.28
CA VAL A 496 -33.22 52.91 -13.31
C VAL A 496 -33.41 53.73 -12.04
N LEU A 497 -33.19 53.09 -10.89
CA LEU A 497 -33.23 53.70 -9.55
C LEU A 497 -31.85 54.21 -9.15
N MET A 498 -31.78 55.31 -8.40
CA MET A 498 -30.56 55.81 -7.76
C MET A 498 -30.83 56.08 -6.28
N ILE A 499 -29.85 55.80 -5.41
CA ILE A 499 -29.92 56.22 -4.00
C ILE A 499 -29.80 57.75 -3.96
N LYS A 500 -30.77 58.43 -3.32
CA LYS A 500 -30.69 59.85 -2.98
C LYS A 500 -30.05 60.07 -1.62
#